data_AF-A0A7Y3B870-F1
#
_entry.id   AF-A0A7Y3B870-F1
#
_cell.length_a   1.000
_cell.length_b   1.000
_cell.length_c   1.000
_cell.angle_alpha   90.00
_cell.angle_beta   90.00
_cell.angle_gamma   90.00
#
_symmetry.space_group_name_H-M   'P 1'
#
loop_
_entity.id
_entity.type
_entity.pdbx_description
1 polymer ?
#
loop_
_entity_poly.entity_id
_entity_poly.type
_entity_poly.pdbx_seq_one_letter_code
_entity_poly.pdbx_strand_id
1 'polypeptide(L)'
;MNKLLFKHIDNSSLIVFRIIFGLLCFLESIGAILTGWIKRTLVEPEFTFSFIGFEWLQPLPGNGMYFYYLLMGFFGLLIMIGYKYRYSCILFALMWTATYLMQKSSYNNHYYLLVLLSWIMVFLPANKNISVDAKQNPDIVSNSMPQWVSILLITQMFIVYTYGAIAKLYPDWLDTTFLEILLKGKQHYYIIGDFLLNKSLHYFLAYGGILFDGLVIPLLLFKPTRKFALFVSIFFHIFNSIVFQIGIFPFLSLAFILFFFDSKTIH
;
A
#
# COMPACT_ATOMS: atom_id res chain seq x y z
N MET A 1 -7.88 -27.55 -19.46
CA MET A 1 -8.09 -27.03 -18.09
C MET A 1 -6.97 -26.05 -17.73
N ASN A 2 -7.28 -24.76 -17.74
CA ASN A 2 -6.50 -23.56 -17.32
C ASN A 2 -4.96 -23.59 -17.34
N LYS A 3 -4.35 -23.80 -18.52
CA LYS A 3 -2.89 -23.60 -18.73
C LYS A 3 -2.41 -22.17 -18.47
N LEU A 4 -3.31 -21.17 -18.48
CA LEU A 4 -2.95 -19.75 -18.34
C LEU A 4 -2.62 -19.36 -16.89
N LEU A 5 -3.47 -19.70 -15.91
CA LEU A 5 -3.30 -19.28 -14.51
C LEU A 5 -2.13 -19.95 -13.80
N PHE A 6 -1.82 -21.19 -14.19
CA PHE A 6 -0.75 -21.99 -13.59
C PHE A 6 0.53 -22.00 -14.44
N LYS A 7 0.61 -21.16 -15.47
CA LYS A 7 1.83 -20.99 -16.24
C LYS A 7 2.95 -20.47 -15.32
N HIS A 8 4.12 -21.09 -15.41
CA HIS A 8 5.31 -20.66 -14.70
C HIS A 8 5.90 -19.40 -15.35
N ILE A 9 5.97 -18.33 -14.57
CA ILE A 9 6.60 -17.06 -14.94
C ILE A 9 7.70 -16.73 -13.94
N ASP A 10 8.66 -15.92 -14.36
CA ASP A 10 9.72 -15.41 -13.48
C ASP A 10 9.15 -14.75 -12.21
N ASN A 11 9.76 -15.05 -11.05
CA ASN A 11 9.29 -14.56 -9.75
C ASN A 11 10.03 -13.32 -9.23
N SER A 12 10.90 -12.70 -10.03
CA SER A 12 11.68 -11.52 -9.61
C SER A 12 10.79 -10.39 -9.13
N SER A 13 9.69 -10.08 -9.85
CA SER A 13 8.75 -9.04 -9.45
C SER A 13 8.15 -9.30 -8.06
N LEU A 14 7.82 -10.56 -7.73
CA LEU A 14 7.27 -10.92 -6.42
C LEU A 14 8.31 -10.79 -5.30
N ILE A 15 9.56 -11.18 -5.56
CA ILE A 15 10.65 -11.09 -4.59
C ILE A 15 10.96 -9.62 -4.28
N VAL A 16 11.11 -8.80 -5.31
CA VAL A 16 11.36 -7.36 -5.14
C VAL A 16 10.16 -6.70 -4.45
N PHE A 17 8.94 -7.07 -4.83
CA PHE A 17 7.74 -6.62 -4.13
C PHE A 17 7.75 -7.01 -2.64
N ARG A 18 8.13 -8.23 -2.28
CA ARG A 18 8.26 -8.66 -0.87
C ARG A 18 9.23 -7.79 -0.09
N ILE A 19 10.39 -7.50 -0.67
CA ILE A 19 11.41 -6.66 -0.01
C ILE A 19 10.86 -5.26 0.23
N ILE A 20 10.27 -4.64 -0.79
CA ILE A 20 9.69 -3.29 -0.66
C ILE A 20 8.51 -3.31 0.32
N PHE A 21 7.61 -4.28 0.21
CA PHE A 21 6.46 -4.44 1.11
C PHE A 21 6.90 -4.56 2.57
N GLY A 22 7.84 -5.46 2.87
CA GLY A 22 8.36 -5.64 4.23
C GLY A 22 9.03 -4.37 4.77
N LEU A 23 9.79 -3.65 3.94
CA LEU A 23 10.39 -2.36 4.30
C LEU A 23 9.31 -1.32 4.62
N LEU A 24 8.28 -1.19 3.76
CA LEU A 24 7.20 -0.23 3.98
C LEU A 24 6.38 -0.58 5.23
N CYS A 25 6.12 -1.86 5.49
CA CYS A 25 5.49 -2.33 6.73
C CYS A 25 6.31 -1.95 7.98
N PHE A 26 7.63 -2.12 7.93
CA PHE A 26 8.53 -1.69 8.99
C PHE A 26 8.50 -0.17 9.17
N LEU A 27 8.64 0.60 8.09
CA LEU A 27 8.66 2.06 8.13
C LEU A 27 7.34 2.65 8.62
N GLU A 28 6.19 2.09 8.23
CA GLU A 28 4.89 2.53 8.72
C GLU A 28 4.74 2.24 10.22
N SER A 29 5.17 1.05 10.67
CA SER A 29 5.09 0.67 12.09
C SER A 29 5.98 1.55 12.97
N ILE A 30 7.24 1.72 12.61
CA ILE A 30 8.18 2.56 13.37
C ILE A 30 7.85 4.04 13.18
N GLY A 31 7.44 4.45 11.98
CA GLY A 31 7.01 5.82 11.68
C GLY A 31 5.81 6.25 12.52
N ALA A 32 4.86 5.35 12.77
CA ALA A 32 3.72 5.63 13.65
C ALA A 32 4.15 5.94 15.11
N ILE A 33 5.27 5.36 15.58
CA ILE A 33 5.89 5.71 16.86
C ILE A 33 6.54 7.11 16.76
N LEU A 34 7.45 7.28 15.79
CA LEU A 34 8.30 8.47 15.68
C LEU A 34 7.53 9.75 15.38
N THR A 35 6.44 9.66 14.61
CA THR A 35 5.56 10.80 14.28
C THR A 35 4.59 11.14 15.42
N GLY A 36 4.57 10.34 16.49
CA GLY A 36 3.62 10.46 17.59
C GLY A 36 2.19 10.05 17.24
N TRP A 37 1.98 9.37 16.10
CA TRP A 37 0.64 8.93 15.68
C TRP A 37 0.03 7.96 16.69
N ILE A 38 0.81 6.99 17.20
CA ILE A 38 0.33 6.03 18.20
C ILE A 38 -0.10 6.75 19.48
N LYS A 39 0.69 7.73 19.92
CA LYS A 39 0.39 8.53 21.11
C LYS A 39 -0.98 9.19 21.01
N ARG A 40 -1.19 9.95 19.93
CA ARG A 40 -2.41 10.73 19.69
C ARG A 40 -3.65 9.87 19.41
N THR A 41 -3.47 8.67 18.89
CA THR A 41 -4.57 7.86 18.34
C THR A 41 -4.99 6.70 19.24
N LEU A 42 -4.03 6.10 19.96
CA LEU A 42 -4.21 4.83 20.66
C LEU A 42 -3.79 4.87 22.13
N VAL A 43 -3.09 5.91 22.60
CA VAL A 43 -2.60 6.00 23.98
C VAL A 43 -3.27 7.14 24.76
N GLU A 44 -3.30 8.35 24.21
CA GLU A 44 -3.92 9.52 24.85
C GLU A 44 -5.46 9.52 24.85
N PRO A 45 -6.16 9.01 23.81
CA PRO A 45 -7.62 9.03 23.81
C PRO A 45 -8.21 8.21 24.95
N GLU A 46 -9.09 8.84 25.73
CA GLU A 46 -9.84 8.18 26.82
C GLU A 46 -10.91 7.20 26.30
N PHE A 47 -11.31 7.37 25.04
CA PHE A 47 -12.30 6.53 24.38
C PHE A 47 -11.86 6.18 22.96
N THR A 48 -12.10 4.93 22.54
CA THR A 48 -11.89 4.48 21.16
C THR A 48 -13.21 4.15 20.49
N PHE A 49 -13.34 4.55 19.23
CA PHE A 49 -14.46 4.18 18.38
C PHE A 49 -14.11 2.87 17.68
N SER A 50 -14.25 1.74 18.35
CA SER A 50 -13.99 0.43 17.74
C SER A 50 -15.00 0.11 16.62
N PHE A 51 -14.64 -0.79 15.72
CA PHE A 51 -15.60 -1.31 14.75
C PHE A 51 -16.69 -2.15 15.45
N ILE A 52 -17.92 -2.13 14.92
CA ILE A 52 -19.05 -2.88 15.47
C ILE A 52 -18.70 -4.38 15.56
N GLY A 53 -18.83 -4.97 16.74
CA GLY A 53 -18.47 -6.37 17.03
C GLY A 53 -17.02 -6.58 17.49
N PHE A 54 -16.21 -5.51 17.57
CA PHE A 54 -14.83 -5.53 18.04
C PHE A 54 -14.60 -4.62 19.26
N GLU A 55 -15.65 -4.33 20.02
CA GLU A 55 -15.59 -3.45 21.20
C GLU A 55 -14.63 -3.98 22.29
N TRP A 56 -14.41 -5.30 22.31
CA TRP A 56 -13.45 -5.97 23.20
C TRP A 56 -11.99 -5.73 22.81
N LEU A 57 -11.73 -5.29 21.59
CA LEU A 57 -10.38 -5.08 21.07
C LEU A 57 -9.93 -3.64 21.36
N GLN A 58 -9.40 -3.44 22.57
CA GLN A 58 -8.93 -2.13 23.04
C GLN A 58 -7.40 -2.00 22.91
N PRO A 59 -6.88 -0.78 22.72
CA PRO A 59 -5.45 -0.53 22.77
C PRO A 59 -4.84 -1.00 24.10
N LEU A 60 -3.62 -1.55 24.03
CA LEU A 60 -2.91 -1.99 25.22
C LEU A 60 -2.55 -0.80 26.12
N PRO A 61 -2.73 -0.93 27.45
CA PRO A 61 -2.58 0.19 28.38
C PRO A 61 -1.13 0.68 28.50
N GLY A 62 -0.98 1.94 28.93
CA GLY A 62 0.31 2.58 29.16
C GLY A 62 1.18 2.56 27.90
N ASN A 63 2.37 1.98 28.00
CA ASN A 63 3.31 1.88 26.88
C ASN A 63 3.10 0.64 25.99
N GLY A 64 2.04 -0.15 26.24
CA GLY A 64 1.79 -1.42 25.55
C GLY A 64 1.73 -1.28 24.03
N MET A 65 1.07 -0.22 23.52
CA MET A 65 0.98 0.00 22.07
C MET A 65 2.32 0.35 21.40
N TYR A 66 3.28 0.95 22.12
CA TYR A 66 4.61 1.17 21.56
C TYR A 66 5.36 -0.14 21.37
N PHE A 67 5.32 -1.03 22.37
CA PHE A 67 5.91 -2.37 22.26
C PHE A 67 5.23 -3.20 21.17
N TYR A 68 3.90 -3.09 21.06
CA TYR A 68 3.14 -3.73 20.00
C TYR A 68 3.62 -3.32 18.61
N TYR A 69 3.79 -2.02 18.36
CA TYR A 69 4.26 -1.51 17.09
C TYR A 69 5.74 -1.79 16.81
N LEU A 70 6.59 -1.83 17.84
CA LEU A 70 7.98 -2.29 17.69
C LEU A 70 8.03 -3.74 17.23
N LEU A 71 7.22 -4.62 17.85
CA LEU A 71 7.13 -6.02 17.47
C LEU A 71 6.52 -6.20 16.07
N MET A 72 5.50 -5.42 15.74
CA MET A 72 4.90 -5.41 14.40
C MET A 72 5.92 -4.97 13.34
N GLY A 73 6.70 -3.92 13.61
CA GLY A 73 7.80 -3.48 12.74
C GLY A 73 8.86 -4.56 12.56
N PHE A 74 9.22 -5.27 13.64
CA PHE A 74 10.14 -6.41 13.56
C PHE A 74 9.63 -7.50 12.61
N PHE A 75 8.34 -7.85 12.63
CA PHE A 75 7.77 -8.76 11.64
C PHE A 75 7.85 -8.20 10.21
N GLY A 76 7.71 -6.89 10.01
CA GLY A 76 7.97 -6.23 8.72
C GLY A 76 9.38 -6.50 8.18
N LEU A 77 10.41 -6.41 9.05
CA LEU A 77 11.79 -6.76 8.67
C LEU A 77 11.94 -8.24 8.34
N LEU A 78 11.29 -9.14 9.11
CA LEU A 78 11.32 -10.57 8.82
C LEU A 78 10.67 -10.91 7.47
N ILE A 79 9.58 -10.21 7.11
CA ILE A 79 8.96 -10.31 5.78
C ILE A 79 9.93 -9.83 4.70
N MET A 80 10.58 -8.68 4.91
CA MET A 80 11.54 -8.10 3.96
C MET A 80 12.65 -9.10 3.60
N ILE A 81 13.30 -9.69 4.61
CA ILE A 81 14.37 -10.67 4.42
C ILE A 81 13.86 -12.08 4.09
N GLY A 82 12.56 -12.32 4.21
CA GLY A 82 11.91 -13.62 4.00
C GLY A 82 12.41 -14.70 4.96
N TYR A 83 12.45 -14.38 6.27
CA TYR A 83 12.73 -15.35 7.34
C TYR A 83 11.43 -15.80 8.01
N LYS A 84 11.22 -17.11 8.14
CA LYS A 84 9.97 -17.72 8.59
C LYS A 84 8.76 -17.06 7.93
N TYR A 85 8.86 -16.83 6.62
CA TYR A 85 8.08 -15.86 5.88
C TYR A 85 6.57 -15.95 6.13
N ARG A 86 6.01 -17.18 6.08
CA ARG A 86 4.57 -17.38 6.31
C ARG A 86 4.15 -16.98 7.73
N TYR A 87 4.94 -17.35 8.74
CA TYR A 87 4.67 -16.97 10.12
C TYR A 87 4.76 -15.46 10.31
N SER A 88 5.80 -14.83 9.76
CA SER A 88 5.97 -13.38 9.83
C SER A 88 4.83 -12.63 9.14
N CYS A 89 4.37 -13.09 7.98
CA CYS A 89 3.20 -12.51 7.30
C CYS A 89 1.92 -12.67 8.12
N ILE A 90 1.66 -13.85 8.69
CA ILE A 90 0.46 -14.10 9.51
C ILE A 90 0.46 -13.18 10.75
N LEU A 91 1.59 -13.11 11.45
CA LEU A 91 1.70 -12.29 12.66
C LEU A 91 1.57 -10.81 12.34
N PHE A 92 2.24 -10.32 11.29
CA PHE A 92 2.06 -8.94 10.83
C PHE A 92 0.60 -8.66 10.42
N ALA A 93 -0.03 -9.54 9.64
CA ALA A 93 -1.40 -9.36 9.17
C ALA A 93 -2.39 -9.32 10.34
N LEU A 94 -2.25 -10.23 11.31
CA LEU A 94 -3.06 -10.22 12.53
C LEU A 94 -2.87 -8.93 13.32
N MET A 95 -1.61 -8.50 13.51
CA MET A 95 -1.31 -7.31 14.29
C MET A 95 -1.85 -6.03 13.64
N TRP A 96 -1.63 -5.89 12.33
CA TRP A 96 -2.13 -4.75 11.58
C TRP A 96 -3.65 -4.73 11.52
N THR A 97 -4.29 -5.89 11.32
CA THR A 97 -5.76 -6.02 11.34
C THR A 97 -6.32 -5.64 12.70
N ALA A 98 -5.70 -6.11 13.78
CA ALA A 98 -6.15 -5.78 15.12
C ALA A 98 -6.09 -4.27 15.38
N THR A 99 -4.96 -3.62 15.07
CA THR A 99 -4.85 -2.17 15.22
C THR A 99 -5.87 -1.41 14.37
N TYR A 100 -6.07 -1.84 13.12
CA TYR A 100 -7.05 -1.22 12.23
C TYR A 100 -8.48 -1.29 12.82
N LEU A 101 -8.83 -2.37 13.52
CA LEU A 101 -10.14 -2.57 14.13
C LEU A 101 -10.33 -1.85 15.48
N MET A 102 -9.24 -1.48 16.17
CA MET A 102 -9.28 -0.79 17.46
C MET A 102 -9.86 0.64 17.37
N GLN A 103 -9.59 1.37 16.28
CA GLN A 103 -9.92 2.81 16.19
C GLN A 103 -10.43 3.23 14.79
N LYS A 104 -11.76 3.20 14.62
CA LYS A 104 -12.48 3.59 13.40
C LYS A 104 -12.36 5.08 13.09
N SER A 105 -12.17 5.94 14.09
CA SER A 105 -12.01 7.38 13.86
C SER A 105 -10.76 7.73 13.04
N SER A 106 -9.80 6.80 12.96
CA SER A 106 -8.58 6.92 12.16
C SER A 106 -8.63 6.07 10.88
N TYR A 107 -9.84 5.73 10.41
CA TYR A 107 -10.05 5.01 9.17
C TYR A 107 -9.33 5.69 8.00
N ASN A 108 -8.61 4.87 7.23
CA ASN A 108 -7.95 5.27 6.00
C ASN A 108 -8.05 4.11 5.00
N ASN A 109 -8.45 4.39 3.76
CA ASN A 109 -8.56 3.38 2.71
C ASN A 109 -7.21 2.70 2.39
N HIS A 110 -6.09 3.39 2.58
CA HIS A 110 -4.75 2.83 2.40
C HIS A 110 -4.38 1.84 3.51
N TYR A 111 -4.84 2.09 4.74
CA TYR A 111 -4.67 1.14 5.86
C TYR A 111 -5.52 -0.11 5.67
N TYR A 112 -6.73 0.06 5.13
CA TYR A 112 -7.56 -1.06 4.72
C TYR A 112 -6.90 -1.88 3.59
N LEU A 113 -6.32 -1.24 2.58
CA LEU A 113 -5.54 -1.93 1.56
C LEU A 113 -4.38 -2.70 2.18
N LEU A 114 -3.67 -2.13 3.16
CA LEU A 114 -2.57 -2.82 3.82
C LEU A 114 -3.03 -4.06 4.61
N VAL A 115 -4.22 -4.04 5.21
CA VAL A 115 -4.86 -5.25 5.79
C VAL A 115 -5.00 -6.32 4.71
N LEU A 116 -5.63 -5.99 3.57
CA LEU A 116 -5.87 -6.93 2.48
C LEU A 116 -4.56 -7.52 1.94
N LEU A 117 -3.57 -6.66 1.69
CA LEU A 117 -2.27 -7.09 1.16
C LEU A 117 -1.48 -7.95 2.13
N SER A 118 -1.53 -7.63 3.42
CA SER A 118 -0.87 -8.46 4.45
C SER A 118 -1.43 -9.88 4.45
N TRP A 119 -2.75 -10.03 4.34
CA TRP A 119 -3.39 -11.34 4.22
C TRP A 119 -3.12 -12.02 2.88
N ILE A 120 -3.11 -11.29 1.76
CA ILE A 120 -2.74 -11.85 0.45
C ILE A 120 -1.31 -12.42 0.50
N MET A 121 -0.36 -11.68 1.08
CA MET A 121 1.05 -12.07 1.17
C MET A 121 1.25 -13.40 1.91
N VAL A 122 0.41 -13.75 2.89
CA VAL A 122 0.45 -15.06 3.57
C VAL A 122 0.40 -16.23 2.59
N PHE A 123 -0.38 -16.09 1.51
CA PHE A 123 -0.59 -17.15 0.52
C PHE A 123 0.43 -17.13 -0.63
N LEU A 124 1.18 -16.03 -0.81
CA LEU A 124 2.11 -15.90 -1.93
C LEU A 124 3.44 -16.61 -1.65
N PRO A 125 4.06 -17.30 -2.63
CA PRO A 125 5.33 -18.00 -2.46
C PRO A 125 6.54 -17.06 -2.56
N ALA A 126 6.53 -15.91 -1.88
CA ALA A 126 7.55 -14.87 -2.01
C ALA A 126 8.87 -15.18 -1.29
N ASN A 127 8.93 -16.27 -0.52
CA ASN A 127 10.14 -16.74 0.15
C ASN A 127 10.96 -17.75 -0.66
N LYS A 128 10.50 -18.15 -1.84
CA LYS A 128 11.18 -19.19 -2.65
C LYS A 128 12.50 -18.74 -3.30
N ASN A 129 12.90 -17.49 -3.16
CA ASN A 129 14.18 -17.01 -3.67
C ASN A 129 14.58 -15.69 -2.99
N ILE A 130 15.89 -15.38 -2.99
CA ILE A 130 16.53 -14.23 -2.33
C ILE A 130 15.90 -14.00 -0.95
N SER A 131 15.93 -15.02 -0.11
CA SER A 131 15.33 -15.01 1.23
C SER A 131 16.19 -15.82 2.19
N VAL A 132 16.04 -15.55 3.50
CA VAL A 132 16.69 -16.38 4.52
C VAL A 132 16.13 -17.80 4.50
N ASP A 133 14.82 -17.98 4.29
CA ASP A 133 14.20 -19.31 4.18
C ASP A 133 14.83 -20.14 3.06
N ALA A 134 15.03 -19.56 1.87
CA ALA A 134 15.62 -20.23 0.71
C ALA A 134 17.12 -20.51 0.91
N LYS A 135 17.81 -19.64 1.66
CA LYS A 135 19.21 -19.87 2.06
C LYS A 135 19.35 -21.03 3.05
N GLN A 136 18.40 -21.16 3.98
CA GLN A 136 18.39 -22.22 5.00
C GLN A 136 17.85 -23.55 4.47
N ASN A 137 16.94 -23.51 3.50
CA ASN A 137 16.34 -24.68 2.88
C ASN A 137 16.41 -24.58 1.34
N PRO A 138 17.43 -25.17 0.71
CA PRO A 138 17.57 -25.17 -0.75
C PRO A 138 16.39 -25.82 -1.49
N ASP A 139 15.62 -26.72 -0.88
CA ASP A 139 14.54 -27.45 -1.54
C ASP A 139 13.35 -26.55 -1.91
N ILE A 140 13.19 -25.39 -1.25
CA ILE A 140 12.13 -24.44 -1.58
C ILE A 140 12.52 -23.48 -2.70
N VAL A 141 13.79 -23.48 -3.13
CA VAL A 141 14.31 -22.53 -4.11
C VAL A 141 13.57 -22.70 -5.43
N SER A 142 13.06 -21.59 -5.97
CA SER A 142 12.47 -21.55 -7.30
C SER A 142 12.65 -20.18 -7.91
N ASN A 143 12.96 -20.14 -9.20
CA ASN A 143 12.97 -18.89 -9.98
C ASN A 143 11.60 -18.57 -10.60
N SER A 144 10.59 -19.40 -10.33
CA SER A 144 9.27 -19.28 -10.95
C SER A 144 8.15 -19.10 -9.93
N MET A 145 7.06 -18.48 -10.37
CA MET A 145 5.78 -18.43 -9.68
C MET A 145 4.64 -18.71 -10.67
N PRO A 146 3.49 -19.22 -10.21
CA PRO A 146 2.32 -19.37 -11.07
C PRO A 146 1.73 -18.00 -11.43
N GLN A 147 1.29 -17.84 -12.67
CA GLN A 147 0.80 -16.58 -13.22
C GLN A 147 -0.37 -15.95 -12.43
N TRP A 148 -1.20 -16.75 -11.75
CA TRP A 148 -2.29 -16.22 -10.91
C TRP A 148 -1.80 -15.26 -9.82
N VAL A 149 -0.55 -15.38 -9.35
CA VAL A 149 0.01 -14.47 -8.34
C VAL A 149 0.10 -13.05 -8.87
N SER A 150 0.62 -12.88 -10.09
CA SER A 150 0.70 -11.58 -10.75
C SER A 150 -0.70 -11.04 -11.05
N ILE A 151 -1.59 -11.89 -11.57
CA ILE A 151 -2.98 -11.51 -11.87
C ILE A 151 -3.71 -11.04 -10.61
N LEU A 152 -3.54 -11.72 -9.47
CA LEU A 152 -4.16 -11.36 -8.20
C LEU A 152 -3.73 -9.96 -7.74
N LEU A 153 -2.43 -9.66 -7.78
CA LEU A 153 -1.89 -8.37 -7.35
C LEU A 153 -2.30 -7.24 -8.31
N ILE A 154 -2.30 -7.50 -9.62
CA ILE A 154 -2.82 -6.57 -10.63
C ILE A 154 -4.30 -6.29 -10.40
N THR A 155 -5.10 -7.33 -10.14
CA THR A 155 -6.55 -7.21 -9.91
C THR A 155 -6.83 -6.41 -8.63
N GLN A 156 -6.06 -6.64 -7.56
CA GLN A 156 -6.18 -5.87 -6.33
C GLN A 156 -5.94 -4.38 -6.60
N MET A 157 -4.93 -4.03 -7.41
CA MET A 157 -4.67 -2.64 -7.79
C MET A 157 -5.76 -2.07 -8.70
N PHE A 158 -6.26 -2.87 -9.65
CA PHE A 158 -7.37 -2.46 -10.51
C PHE A 158 -8.60 -2.06 -9.69
N ILE A 159 -8.95 -2.85 -8.67
CA ILE A 159 -10.06 -2.54 -7.76
C ILE A 159 -9.82 -1.22 -7.04
N VAL A 160 -8.67 -1.06 -6.38
CA VAL A 160 -8.35 0.16 -5.60
C VAL A 160 -8.44 1.42 -6.46
N TYR A 161 -7.84 1.40 -7.65
CA TYR A 161 -7.83 2.55 -8.54
C TYR A 161 -9.21 2.84 -9.15
N THR A 162 -9.95 1.81 -9.55
CA THR A 162 -11.33 1.98 -10.07
C THR A 162 -12.22 2.64 -9.02
N TYR A 163 -12.21 2.14 -7.79
CA TYR A 163 -12.98 2.76 -6.69
C TYR A 163 -12.42 4.12 -6.30
N GLY A 164 -11.11 4.35 -6.43
CA GLY A 164 -10.48 5.65 -6.24
C GLY A 164 -11.01 6.72 -7.21
N ALA A 165 -11.26 6.35 -8.47
CA ALA A 165 -11.87 7.21 -9.47
C ALA A 165 -13.36 7.45 -9.17
N ILE A 166 -14.12 6.38 -8.88
CA ILE A 166 -15.55 6.48 -8.56
C ILE A 166 -15.80 7.35 -7.33
N ALA A 167 -14.98 7.21 -6.29
CA ALA A 167 -15.09 7.99 -5.06
C ALA A 167 -14.85 9.50 -5.26
N LYS A 168 -14.32 9.91 -6.42
CA LYS A 168 -14.11 11.31 -6.81
C LYS A 168 -15.26 11.88 -7.65
N LEU A 169 -16.26 11.06 -8.00
CA LEU A 169 -17.43 11.48 -8.76
C LEU A 169 -18.55 11.99 -7.83
N TYR A 170 -18.25 13.05 -7.08
CA TYR A 170 -19.23 13.75 -6.25
C TYR A 170 -19.08 15.28 -6.40
N PRO A 171 -20.15 16.06 -6.12
CA PRO A 171 -20.19 17.50 -6.44
C PRO A 171 -18.97 18.29 -5.96
N ASP A 172 -18.62 18.21 -4.68
CA ASP A 172 -17.55 19.04 -4.09
C ASP A 172 -16.14 18.67 -4.59
N TRP A 173 -15.96 17.49 -5.19
CA TRP A 173 -14.71 17.16 -5.89
C TRP A 173 -14.69 17.77 -7.29
N LEU A 174 -15.81 17.67 -8.01
CA LEU A 174 -15.92 18.12 -9.40
C LEU A 174 -15.92 19.64 -9.54
N ASP A 175 -16.47 20.35 -8.56
CA ASP A 175 -16.45 21.81 -8.49
C ASP A 175 -15.18 22.37 -7.80
N THR A 176 -14.28 21.49 -7.36
CA THR A 176 -12.99 21.73 -6.70
C THR A 176 -13.03 22.23 -5.26
N THR A 177 -14.20 22.36 -4.64
CA THR A 177 -14.36 22.85 -3.26
C THR A 177 -13.54 22.01 -2.27
N PHE A 178 -13.58 20.68 -2.38
CA PHE A 178 -12.79 19.79 -1.53
C PHE A 178 -11.28 20.00 -1.68
N LEU A 179 -10.79 20.17 -2.91
CA LEU A 179 -9.37 20.41 -3.17
C LEU A 179 -8.91 21.76 -2.65
N GLU A 180 -9.73 22.79 -2.77
CA GLU A 180 -9.44 24.11 -2.21
C GLU A 180 -9.26 24.01 -0.69
N ILE A 181 -10.17 23.34 0.01
CA ILE A 181 -10.08 23.11 1.47
C ILE A 181 -8.79 22.35 1.82
N LEU A 182 -8.49 21.28 1.07
CA LEU A 182 -7.32 20.43 1.31
C LEU A 182 -5.99 21.19 1.10
N LEU A 183 -5.92 22.02 0.05
CA LEU A 183 -4.71 22.75 -0.34
C LEU A 183 -4.52 24.05 0.44
N LYS A 184 -5.58 24.65 0.98
CA LYS A 184 -5.50 25.85 1.81
C LYS A 184 -4.58 25.67 3.03
N GLY A 185 -4.61 24.49 3.64
CA GLY A 185 -3.68 24.12 4.73
C GLY A 185 -2.22 23.97 4.30
N LYS A 186 -1.93 24.00 3.00
CA LYS A 186 -0.60 23.85 2.38
C LYS A 186 -0.09 25.14 1.74
N GLN A 187 -0.82 26.25 1.89
CA GLN A 187 -0.49 27.56 1.32
C GLN A 187 0.90 28.09 1.72
N HIS A 188 1.46 27.64 2.85
CA HIS A 188 2.76 28.09 3.36
C HIS A 188 3.96 27.32 2.78
N TYR A 189 3.76 26.48 1.76
CA TYR A 189 4.88 25.79 1.11
C TYR A 189 5.72 26.80 0.34
N TYR A 190 6.98 26.98 0.76
CA TYR A 190 7.89 28.04 0.30
C TYR A 190 8.05 28.14 -1.23
N ILE A 191 7.89 27.03 -1.97
CA ILE A 191 8.14 26.97 -3.42
C ILE A 191 6.84 26.86 -4.24
N ILE A 192 5.82 26.20 -3.72
CA ILE A 192 4.60 25.86 -4.50
C ILE A 192 3.31 26.42 -3.90
N GLY A 193 3.35 27.07 -2.73
CA GLY A 193 2.18 27.54 -2.00
C GLY A 193 1.24 28.40 -2.84
N ASP A 194 1.77 29.43 -3.51
CA ASP A 194 0.97 30.33 -4.35
C ASP A 194 0.39 29.62 -5.59
N PHE A 195 1.13 28.67 -6.15
CA PHE A 195 0.66 27.85 -7.28
C PHE A 195 -0.47 26.90 -6.85
N LEU A 196 -0.39 26.35 -5.64
CA LEU A 196 -1.41 25.48 -5.05
C LEU A 196 -2.75 26.18 -4.79
N LEU A 197 -2.81 27.51 -4.82
CA LEU A 197 -4.05 28.30 -4.68
C LEU A 197 -4.72 28.64 -6.02
N ASN A 198 -4.10 28.31 -7.15
CA ASN A 198 -4.67 28.60 -8.46
C ASN A 198 -5.85 27.66 -8.78
N LYS A 199 -7.04 28.22 -9.00
CA LYS A 199 -8.26 27.44 -9.33
C LYS A 199 -8.10 26.56 -10.57
N SER A 200 -7.33 26.99 -11.57
CA SER A 200 -7.04 26.17 -12.76
C SER A 200 -6.25 24.91 -12.40
N LEU A 201 -5.33 25.02 -11.43
CA LEU A 201 -4.62 23.86 -10.90
C LEU A 201 -5.57 22.94 -10.13
N HIS A 202 -6.52 23.47 -9.36
CA HIS A 202 -7.51 22.63 -8.67
C HIS A 202 -8.33 21.80 -9.65
N TYR A 203 -8.79 22.41 -10.76
CA TYR A 203 -9.46 21.66 -11.83
C TYR A 203 -8.53 20.61 -12.46
N PHE A 204 -7.28 20.96 -12.74
CA PHE A 204 -6.30 19.98 -13.25
C PHE A 204 -6.11 18.80 -12.29
N LEU A 205 -6.00 19.05 -10.98
CA LEU A 205 -5.83 18.01 -9.96
C LEU A 205 -7.11 17.17 -9.77
N ALA A 206 -8.29 17.79 -9.80
CA ALA A 206 -9.57 17.08 -9.63
C ALA A 206 -9.80 16.08 -10.77
N TYR A 207 -9.76 16.57 -12.01
CA TYR A 207 -10.04 15.76 -13.19
C TYR A 207 -8.84 14.90 -13.56
N GLY A 208 -7.62 15.39 -13.38
CA GLY A 208 -6.39 14.60 -13.55
C GLY A 208 -6.32 13.43 -12.58
N GLY A 209 -6.75 13.61 -11.32
CA GLY A 209 -6.85 12.52 -10.34
C GLY A 209 -7.88 11.46 -10.75
N ILE A 210 -9.05 11.86 -11.25
CA ILE A 210 -10.08 10.93 -11.77
C ILE A 210 -9.54 10.14 -12.96
N LEU A 211 -8.95 10.84 -13.95
CA LEU A 211 -8.42 10.21 -15.15
C LEU A 211 -7.25 9.28 -14.84
N PHE A 212 -6.35 9.69 -13.95
CA PHE A 212 -5.24 8.87 -13.51
C PHE A 212 -5.76 7.58 -12.87
N ASP A 213 -6.61 7.70 -11.84
CA ASP A 213 -7.14 6.53 -11.13
C ASP A 213 -7.96 5.62 -12.08
N GLY A 214 -8.75 6.19 -12.99
CA GLY A 214 -9.56 5.40 -13.92
C GLY A 214 -8.77 4.69 -15.02
N LEU A 215 -7.63 5.25 -15.45
CA LEU A 215 -6.92 4.80 -16.65
C LEU A 215 -5.54 4.19 -16.39
N VAL A 216 -4.90 4.43 -15.24
CA VAL A 216 -3.52 4.01 -14.99
C VAL A 216 -3.33 2.50 -15.16
N ILE A 217 -4.26 1.68 -14.67
CA ILE A 217 -4.15 0.22 -14.75
C ILE A 217 -4.35 -0.29 -16.18
N PRO A 218 -5.41 0.09 -16.93
CA PRO A 218 -5.52 -0.21 -18.36
C PRO A 218 -4.28 0.22 -19.17
N LEU A 219 -3.74 1.41 -18.90
CA LEU A 219 -2.57 1.94 -19.61
C LEU A 219 -1.28 1.17 -19.28
N LEU A 220 -1.13 0.66 -18.06
CA LEU A 220 0.00 -0.20 -17.69
C LEU A 220 -0.10 -1.61 -18.30
N LEU A 221 -1.33 -2.13 -18.42
CA LEU A 221 -1.59 -3.42 -19.09
C LEU A 221 -1.34 -3.35 -20.60
N PHE A 222 -1.69 -2.25 -21.24
CA PHE A 222 -1.48 -2.06 -22.67
C PHE A 222 -0.01 -1.74 -22.98
N LYS A 223 0.69 -2.68 -23.62
CA LYS A 223 2.14 -2.64 -23.87
C LYS A 223 2.64 -1.30 -24.46
N PRO A 224 1.98 -0.68 -25.46
CA PRO A 224 2.44 0.59 -26.05
C PRO A 224 2.43 1.76 -25.08
N THR A 225 1.47 1.82 -24.16
CA THR A 225 1.30 2.95 -23.22
C THR A 225 2.05 2.75 -21.90
N ARG A 226 2.52 1.54 -21.61
CA ARG A 226 3.09 1.16 -20.31
C ARG A 226 4.22 2.07 -19.81
N LYS A 227 5.18 2.43 -20.67
CA LYS A 227 6.30 3.31 -20.29
C LYS A 227 5.84 4.72 -19.95
N PHE A 228 4.88 5.24 -20.73
CA PHE A 228 4.25 6.52 -20.47
C PHE A 228 3.48 6.48 -19.14
N ALA A 229 2.65 5.46 -18.93
CA ALA A 229 1.91 5.26 -17.69
C ALA A 229 2.84 5.16 -16.47
N LEU A 230 3.97 4.45 -16.56
CA LEU A 230 4.98 4.40 -15.50
C LEU A 230 5.48 5.81 -15.13
N PHE A 231 5.84 6.64 -16.12
CA PHE A 231 6.35 7.98 -15.86
C PHE A 231 5.28 8.86 -15.18
N VAL A 232 4.05 8.80 -15.67
CA VAL A 232 2.91 9.50 -15.06
C VAL A 232 2.67 9.01 -13.63
N SER A 233 2.74 7.71 -13.37
CA SER A 233 2.58 7.13 -12.03
C SER A 233 3.66 7.62 -11.08
N ILE A 234 4.93 7.68 -11.50
CA ILE A 234 6.02 8.22 -10.67
C ILE A 234 5.71 9.66 -10.28
N PHE A 235 5.37 10.50 -11.25
CA PHE A 235 5.03 11.90 -10.98
C PHE A 235 3.83 12.02 -10.03
N PHE A 236 2.73 11.32 -10.31
CA PHE A 236 1.50 11.35 -9.50
C PHE A 236 1.74 10.91 -8.06
N HIS A 237 2.48 9.81 -7.86
CA HIS A 237 2.76 9.29 -6.53
C HIS A 237 3.72 10.17 -5.73
N ILE A 238 4.76 10.72 -6.37
CA ILE A 238 5.66 11.66 -5.71
C ILE A 238 4.90 12.94 -5.34
N PHE A 239 4.07 13.47 -6.24
CA PHE A 239 3.21 14.61 -5.95
C PHE A 239 2.30 14.34 -4.74
N ASN A 240 1.61 13.20 -4.72
CA ASN A 240 0.75 12.83 -3.59
C ASN A 240 1.53 12.64 -2.29
N SER A 241 2.76 12.11 -2.34
CA SER A 241 3.61 11.95 -1.17
C SER A 241 4.03 13.31 -0.59
N ILE A 242 4.37 14.28 -1.43
CA ILE A 242 4.86 15.60 -1.00
C ILE A 242 3.70 16.49 -0.55
N VAL A 243 2.64 16.58 -1.37
CA VAL A 243 1.54 17.53 -1.18
C VAL A 243 0.49 16.98 -0.22
N PHE A 244 0.01 15.76 -0.47
CA PHE A 244 -1.08 15.16 0.32
C PHE A 244 -0.61 14.30 1.49
N GLN A 245 0.67 13.90 1.51
CA GLN A 245 1.30 13.17 2.63
C GLN A 245 0.52 11.91 3.05
N ILE A 246 0.07 11.13 2.07
CA ILE A 246 -0.78 9.93 2.27
C ILE A 246 -0.01 8.67 2.73
N GLY A 247 1.03 8.85 3.54
CA GLY A 247 1.82 7.75 4.13
C GLY A 247 2.59 6.91 3.11
N ILE A 248 2.70 5.60 3.36
CA ILE A 248 3.46 4.66 2.51
C ILE A 248 2.79 4.32 1.17
N PHE A 249 1.51 4.67 0.98
CA PHE A 249 0.73 4.27 -0.19
C PHE A 249 1.36 4.61 -1.55
N PRO A 250 1.98 5.80 -1.76
CA PRO A 250 2.60 6.13 -3.04
C PRO A 250 3.73 5.14 -3.39
N PHE A 251 4.56 4.77 -2.42
CA PHE A 251 5.66 3.83 -2.60
C PHE A 251 5.17 2.40 -2.81
N LEU A 252 4.13 2.02 -2.07
CA LEU A 252 3.48 0.72 -2.24
C LEU A 252 2.88 0.60 -3.65
N SER A 253 2.19 1.63 -4.13
CA SER A 253 1.60 1.67 -5.47
C SER A 253 2.65 1.58 -6.58
N LEU A 254 3.80 2.25 -6.41
CA LEU A 254 4.93 2.12 -7.33
C LEU A 254 5.52 0.70 -7.33
N ALA A 255 5.57 0.03 -6.17
CA ALA A 255 6.04 -1.36 -6.09
C ALA A 255 5.15 -2.31 -6.90
N PHE A 256 3.84 -2.06 -6.98
CA PHE A 256 2.94 -2.87 -7.81
C PHE A 256 3.21 -2.77 -9.31
N ILE A 257 3.83 -1.68 -9.77
CA ILE A 257 4.15 -1.49 -11.19
C ILE A 257 5.09 -2.60 -11.69
N LEU A 258 5.88 -3.22 -10.80
CA LEU A 258 6.76 -4.36 -11.10
C LEU A 258 6.02 -5.55 -11.77
N PHE A 259 4.72 -5.73 -11.49
CA PHE A 259 3.92 -6.82 -12.06
C PHE A 259 3.44 -6.55 -13.49
N PHE A 260 3.52 -5.30 -13.95
CA PHE A 260 3.08 -4.92 -15.30
C PHE A 260 4.20 -5.04 -16.33
N PHE A 261 5.45 -5.23 -15.91
CA PHE A 261 6.57 -5.46 -16.81
C PHE A 261 6.72 -6.95 -17.14
N ASP A 262 7.10 -7.23 -18.38
CA ASP A 262 7.06 -8.58 -18.93
C ASP A 262 7.99 -9.53 -18.14
N SER A 263 7.40 -10.52 -17.47
CA SER A 263 8.12 -11.63 -16.86
C SER A 263 8.49 -12.65 -17.93
N LYS A 264 9.74 -13.14 -17.94
CA LYS A 264 10.14 -14.23 -18.83
C LYS A 264 9.36 -15.50 -18.44
N THR A 265 8.88 -16.24 -19.44
CA THR A 265 8.33 -17.59 -19.20
C THR A 265 9.49 -18.51 -18.85
N ILE A 266 9.35 -19.26 -17.76
CA ILE A 266 10.35 -20.26 -17.36
C ILE A 266 9.80 -21.62 -17.77
N HIS A 267 10.58 -22.35 -18.57
CA HIS A 267 10.27 -23.68 -19.10
C HIS A 267 10.79 -24.78 -18.18
#